data_AF-A0A3B8VEQ1-F1
#
_entry.id   AF-A0A3B8VEQ1-F1
#
_cell.length_a   1.000
_cell.length_b   1.000
_cell.length_c   1.000
_cell.angle_alpha   90.00
_cell.angle_beta   90.00
_cell.angle_gamma   90.00
#
_symmetry.space_group_name_H-M   'P 1'
#
loop_
_entity.id
_entity.type
_entity.pdbx_description
1 polymer ?
#
loop_
_entity_poly.entity_id
_entity_poly.type
_entity_poly.pdbx_seq_one_letter_code
_entity_poly.pdbx_strand_id
1 'polypeptide(L)'
;RTDAGVHAEGQVCHFDADLTLPADKFPEAVNRFLPDGVSLLKSAAAKDGFDANRTAKRKTYRYSFYVYPQKLPLKERYSLRL
;
A
#
# COMPACT_ATOMS: atom_id res chain seq x y z
N ARG A 1 -7.75 2.12 -5.24
CA ARG A 1 -7.22 3.03 -6.28
C ARG A 1 -6.64 4.27 -5.62
N THR A 2 -5.47 4.71 -6.08
CA THR A 2 -4.85 6.01 -5.80
C THR A 2 -4.59 6.71 -7.13
N ASP A 3 -4.45 8.03 -7.12
CA ASP A 3 -4.08 8.78 -8.33
C ASP A 3 -2.57 8.75 -8.56
N ALA A 4 -2.15 9.14 -9.78
CA ALA A 4 -0.74 9.16 -10.14
C ALA A 4 0.08 10.03 -9.17
N GLY A 5 1.18 9.48 -8.65
CA GLY A 5 2.05 10.15 -7.69
C GLY A 5 1.60 10.07 -6.21
N VAL A 6 0.43 9.49 -5.91
CA VAL A 6 -0.03 9.29 -4.53
C VAL A 6 0.50 7.99 -3.95
N HIS A 7 1.16 8.09 -2.79
CA HIS A 7 1.68 6.96 -2.03
C HIS A 7 0.59 6.24 -1.22
N ALA A 8 0.86 4.99 -0.81
CA ALA A 8 0.00 4.25 0.10
C ALA A 8 0.81 3.49 1.14
N GLU A 9 0.46 3.68 2.42
CA GLU A 9 1.08 2.96 3.56
C GLU A 9 0.30 1.69 3.93
N GLY A 10 -0.99 1.62 3.60
CA GLY A 10 -1.89 0.53 4.00
C GLY A 10 -2.95 0.20 2.96
N GLN A 11 -2.58 0.18 1.67
CA GLN A 11 -3.51 -0.27 0.63
C GLN A 11 -3.83 -1.75 0.85
N VAL A 12 -5.11 -2.10 0.81
CA VAL A 12 -5.59 -3.49 0.90
C VAL A 12 -6.11 -3.93 -0.46
N CYS A 13 -5.68 -5.11 -0.91
CA CYS A 13 -6.26 -5.82 -2.05
C CYS A 13 -6.74 -7.22 -1.61
N HIS A 14 -7.60 -7.83 -2.42
CA HIS A 14 -8.01 -9.22 -2.28
C HIS A 14 -8.08 -9.86 -3.65
N PHE A 15 -7.93 -11.17 -3.70
CA PHE A 15 -8.04 -11.99 -4.89
C PHE A 15 -8.37 -13.42 -4.45
N ASP A 16 -9.05 -14.15 -5.32
CA ASP A 16 -9.27 -15.57 -5.14
C ASP A 16 -8.06 -16.35 -5.66
N ALA A 17 -7.68 -17.40 -4.95
CA ALA A 17 -6.53 -18.21 -5.29
C ALA A 17 -6.79 -19.68 -4.97
N ASP A 18 -6.53 -20.54 -5.94
CA ASP A 18 -6.44 -21.98 -5.73
C ASP A 18 -4.96 -22.37 -5.65
N LEU A 19 -4.37 -22.12 -4.48
CA LEU A 19 -2.93 -22.28 -4.24
C LEU A 19 -2.71 -23.04 -2.94
N THR A 20 -1.61 -23.81 -2.90
CA THR A 20 -1.15 -24.50 -1.68
C THR A 20 -0.30 -23.61 -0.77
N LEU A 21 0.09 -22.42 -1.24
CA LEU A 21 0.86 -21.46 -0.46
C LEU A 21 0.03 -20.98 0.74
N PRO A 22 0.52 -21.13 1.99
CA PRO A 22 -0.18 -20.59 3.15
C PRO A 22 -0.41 -19.08 3.01
N ALA A 23 -1.61 -18.64 3.36
CA ALA A 23 -2.05 -17.27 3.07
C ALA A 23 -1.22 -16.19 3.77
N ASP A 24 -0.48 -16.51 4.83
CA ASP A 24 0.43 -15.62 5.56
C ASP A 24 1.84 -15.53 4.93
N LYS A 25 2.16 -16.37 3.94
CA LYS A 25 3.49 -16.48 3.31
C LYS A 25 3.64 -15.72 2.00
N PHE A 26 2.63 -14.95 1.60
CA PHE A 26 2.68 -14.15 0.38
C PHE A 26 3.76 -13.05 0.43
N PRO A 27 4.00 -12.33 1.55
CA PRO A 27 5.09 -11.36 1.65
C PRO A 27 6.43 -11.96 1.26
N GLU A 28 6.80 -13.12 1.81
CA GLU A 28 8.08 -13.76 1.53
C GLU A 28 8.16 -14.30 0.10
N ALA A 29 7.05 -14.87 -0.40
CA ALA A 29 7.01 -15.50 -1.71
C ALA A 29 6.95 -14.48 -2.87
N VAL A 30 6.21 -13.39 -2.71
CA VAL A 30 5.85 -12.49 -3.82
C VAL A 30 6.71 -11.24 -3.87
N ASN A 31 7.20 -10.71 -2.73
CA ASN A 31 7.97 -9.46 -2.73
C ASN A 31 9.19 -9.48 -3.65
N ARG A 32 9.84 -10.63 -3.82
CA ARG A 32 10.99 -10.80 -4.71
C ARG A 32 10.69 -10.57 -6.21
N PHE A 33 9.41 -10.56 -6.59
CA PHE A 33 8.95 -10.34 -7.96
C PHE A 33 8.33 -8.95 -8.15
N LEU A 34 8.18 -8.17 -7.06
CA LEU A 34 7.61 -6.83 -7.11
C LEU A 34 8.68 -5.80 -7.46
N PRO A 35 8.30 -4.69 -8.14
CA PRO A 35 9.21 -3.57 -8.39
C PRO A 35 9.56 -2.86 -7.07
N ASP A 36 10.71 -2.17 -7.03
CA ASP A 36 11.25 -1.48 -5.84
C ASP A 36 10.29 -0.51 -5.13
N GLY A 37 9.26 -0.02 -5.83
CA GLY A 37 8.25 0.88 -5.29
C GLY A 37 7.03 0.22 -4.63
N VAL A 38 6.95 -1.12 -4.61
CA VAL A 38 5.79 -1.87 -4.12
C VAL A 38 6.24 -3.02 -3.23
N SER A 39 5.62 -3.17 -2.07
CA SER A 39 5.85 -4.31 -1.18
C SER A 39 4.57 -4.76 -0.49
N LEU A 40 4.39 -6.07 -0.41
CA LEU A 40 3.44 -6.76 0.45
C LEU A 40 3.97 -6.76 1.88
N LEU A 41 3.29 -6.01 2.75
CA LEU A 41 3.66 -5.93 4.16
C LEU A 41 3.11 -7.11 4.98
N LYS A 42 1.89 -7.56 4.65
CA LYS A 42 1.14 -8.62 5.35
C LYS A 42 0.17 -9.30 4.39
N SER A 43 -0.20 -10.54 4.70
CA SER A 43 -1.26 -11.28 4.03
C SER A 43 -1.96 -12.22 5.01
N ALA A 44 -3.19 -12.60 4.69
CA ALA A 44 -3.98 -13.54 5.46
C ALA A 44 -5.12 -14.10 4.61
N ALA A 45 -5.65 -15.25 4.99
CA ALA A 45 -6.89 -15.75 4.41
C ALA A 45 -8.03 -14.79 4.78
N ALA A 46 -8.80 -14.38 3.78
CA ALA A 46 -9.98 -13.56 3.99
C ALA A 46 -11.18 -14.43 4.38
N LYS A 47 -12.17 -13.84 5.05
CA LYS A 47 -13.46 -14.51 5.28
C LYS A 47 -14.23 -14.58 3.96
N ASP A 48 -15.09 -15.59 3.84
CA ASP A 48 -15.99 -15.72 2.69
C ASP A 48 -16.79 -14.43 2.46
N GLY A 49 -16.84 -13.98 1.20
CA GLY A 49 -17.51 -12.76 0.79
C GLY A 49 -16.79 -11.46 1.14
N PHE A 50 -15.53 -11.50 1.62
CA PHE A 50 -14.74 -10.30 1.83
C PHE A 50 -14.45 -9.57 0.51
N ASP A 51 -14.80 -8.28 0.48
CA ASP A 51 -14.42 -7.36 -0.60
C ASP A 51 -13.67 -6.15 -0.01
N ALA A 52 -12.40 -5.98 -0.39
CA ALA A 52 -11.53 -4.91 0.13
C ALA A 52 -12.06 -3.49 -0.08
N ASN A 53 -12.93 -3.27 -1.07
CA ASN A 53 -13.58 -1.97 -1.31
C ASN A 53 -14.90 -1.84 -0.57
N ARG A 54 -15.79 -2.84 -0.66
CA ARG A 54 -17.16 -2.77 -0.12
C ARG A 54 -17.22 -3.01 1.39
N THR A 55 -16.31 -3.82 1.92
CA THR A 55 -16.26 -4.16 3.35
C THR A 55 -15.59 -3.06 4.18
N ALA A 56 -14.73 -2.25 3.55
CA ALA A 56 -14.01 -1.17 4.20
C ALA A 56 -14.98 -0.15 4.83
N LYS A 57 -14.75 0.19 6.10
CA LYS A 57 -15.59 1.16 6.84
C LYS A 57 -15.07 2.59 6.74
N ARG A 58 -13.77 2.76 6.51
CA ARG A 58 -13.11 4.06 6.43
C ARG A 58 -11.86 3.95 5.55
N LYS A 59 -11.52 5.05 4.89
CA LYS A 59 -10.20 5.29 4.29
C LYS A 59 -9.59 6.50 4.98
N THR A 60 -8.30 6.41 5.31
CA THR A 60 -7.56 7.50 5.95
C THR A 60 -6.49 8.00 4.99
N TYR A 61 -6.41 9.31 4.81
CA TYR A 61 -5.42 9.97 3.97
C TYR A 61 -4.53 10.86 4.83
N ARG A 62 -3.23 10.91 4.53
CA ARG A 62 -2.25 11.80 5.17
C ARG A 62 -1.60 12.66 4.11
N TYR A 63 -1.69 13.97 4.28
CA TYR A 63 -0.96 14.95 3.50
C TYR A 63 0.21 15.49 4.33
N SER A 64 1.39 15.50 3.74
CA SER A 64 2.60 16.03 4.37
C SER A 64 3.05 17.26 3.60
N PHE A 65 3.34 18.34 4.32
CA PHE A 65 3.85 19.58 3.76
C PHE A 65 5.01 20.11 4.60
N TYR A 66 5.84 20.95 3.99
CA TYR A 66 6.93 21.62 4.69
C TYR A 66 7.13 23.04 4.16
N VAL A 67 7.50 23.95 5.07
CA VAL A 67 7.81 25.35 4.74
C VAL A 67 9.30 25.56 4.97
N TYR A 68 10.05 25.80 3.89
CA TYR A 68 11.48 26.07 3.98
C TYR A 68 11.97 26.88 2.76
N PRO A 69 12.95 27.79 2.92
CA PRO A 69 13.46 28.60 1.81
C PRO A 69 14.22 27.80 0.74
N GLN A 70 14.79 26.65 1.12
CA GLN A 70 15.46 25.72 0.20
C GLN A 70 14.68 24.41 0.06
N LYS A 71 14.97 23.66 -1.01
CA LYS A 71 14.49 22.29 -1.15
C LYS A 71 15.17 21.39 -0.13
N LEU A 72 14.42 20.46 0.44
CA LEU A 72 14.97 19.43 1.33
C LEU A 72 14.93 18.09 0.58
N PRO A 73 16.08 17.58 0.06
CA PRO A 73 16.11 16.40 -0.82
C PRO A 73 15.36 15.17 -0.28
N LEU A 74 15.40 14.97 1.04
CA LEU A 74 14.71 13.85 1.71
C LEU A 74 13.17 14.01 1.78
N LYS A 75 12.64 15.22 1.52
CA LYS A 75 11.20 15.51 1.53
C LYS A 75 10.58 15.63 0.13
N GLU A 76 11.38 15.88 -0.91
CA GLU A 76 10.89 16.19 -2.27
C GLU A 76 9.93 15.13 -2.84
N ARG A 77 10.12 13.85 -2.50
CA ARG A 77 9.25 12.76 -2.99
C ARG A 77 8.00 12.51 -2.16
N TYR A 78 7.97 13.01 -0.92
CA TYR A 78 6.99 12.57 0.10
C TYR A 78 6.17 13.72 0.69
N SER A 79 6.48 14.97 0.36
CA SER A 79 5.82 16.13 0.93
C SER A 79 5.75 17.27 -0.05
N LEU A 80 4.65 18.02 0.00
CA LEU A 80 4.51 19.27 -0.74
C LEU A 80 5.36 20.36 -0.07
N ARG A 81 6.20 21.03 -0.85
CA ARG A 81 6.85 22.26 -0.40
C ARG A 81 5.85 23.42 -0.54
N LEU A 82 5.64 24.15 0.55
CA LEU A 82 4.86 25.38 0.59
C LEU A 82 5.79 26.61 0.59
#